data_AF-A0A0F9IIN3-F1
#
_entry.id   AF-A0A0F9IIN3-F1
#
_cell.length_a   1.000
_cell.length_b   1.000
_cell.length_c   1.000
_cell.angle_alpha   90.00
_cell.angle_beta   90.00
_cell.angle_gamma   90.00
#
_symmetry.space_group_name_H-M   'P 1'
#
loop_
_entity.id
_entity.type
_entity.pdbx_description
1 polymer ?
#
loop_
_entity_poly.entity_id
_entity_poly.type
_entity_poly.pdbx_seq_one_letter_code
_entity_poly.pdbx_strand_id
1 'polypeptide(L)'
;CYQPNNIVPYLNSKGKYLFLFTTCKVKDHKYYNKKCIVGYISKKEYLIIVKKKCNKSHYAVLGDTYIFSFNNSLPINLLGYKEGIRIKKVEKKETRTILNHFRDKSNIVRDCVKEIKRLDKKNITCKKDSEDFDCKFKNQCLRWKIPI
;
A
#
# COMPACT_ATOMS: atom_id res chain seq x y z
N CYS A 1 3.26 -0.36 9.29
CA CYS A 1 4.71 -0.49 9.02
C CYS A 1 5.46 -0.44 10.35
N TYR A 2 6.37 -1.39 10.59
CA TYR A 2 7.09 -1.57 11.87
C TYR A 2 8.33 -0.68 12.00
N GLN A 3 8.75 0.01 10.94
CA GLN A 3 10.05 0.69 10.91
C GLN A 3 9.90 2.19 11.26
N PRO A 4 10.07 2.58 12.54
CA PRO A 4 9.88 3.96 12.98
C PRO A 4 10.74 4.93 12.16
N ASN A 5 12.01 4.58 11.92
CA ASN A 5 12.96 5.44 11.22
C ASN A 5 12.64 5.70 9.73
N ASN A 6 11.67 4.98 9.16
CA ASN A 6 11.35 5.06 7.73
C ASN A 6 9.97 5.66 7.49
N ILE A 7 8.96 5.14 8.19
CA ILE A 7 7.59 5.64 8.01
C ILE A 7 7.38 6.95 8.78
N VAL A 8 7.88 7.08 10.02
CA VAL A 8 7.59 8.25 10.88
C VAL A 8 8.06 9.57 10.25
N PRO A 9 9.28 9.68 9.67
CA PRO A 9 9.67 10.89 8.97
C PRO A 9 8.71 11.27 7.83
N TYR A 10 8.22 10.28 7.07
CA TYR A 10 7.22 10.50 6.03
C TYR A 10 5.87 10.96 6.61
N LEU A 11 5.40 10.34 7.69
CA LEU A 11 4.14 10.70 8.34
C LEU A 11 4.13 12.16 8.81
N ASN A 12 5.24 12.60 9.42
CA ASN A 12 5.43 13.96 9.91
C ASN A 12 5.80 14.97 8.81
N SER A 13 6.12 14.51 7.61
CA SER A 13 6.43 15.40 6.47
C SER A 13 5.18 15.90 5.74
N LYS A 14 5.35 16.98 4.96
CA LYS A 14 4.34 17.45 3.98
C LYS A 14 4.20 16.54 2.74
N GLY A 15 4.87 15.38 2.70
CA GLY A 15 4.76 14.42 1.59
C GLY A 15 3.33 13.87 1.48
N LYS A 16 2.72 13.99 0.30
CA LYS A 16 1.31 13.64 0.06
C LYS A 16 1.08 12.19 -0.39
N TYR A 17 2.05 11.57 -1.04
CA TYR A 17 1.87 10.26 -1.66
C TYR A 17 2.79 9.20 -1.06
N LEU A 18 2.21 8.06 -0.70
CA LEU A 18 2.94 6.84 -0.37
C LEU A 18 2.82 5.89 -1.55
N PHE A 19 3.91 5.66 -2.29
CA PHE A 19 3.93 4.73 -3.42
C PHE A 19 4.02 3.28 -2.95
N LEU A 20 3.19 2.43 -3.56
CA LEU A 20 3.10 1.00 -3.28
C LEU A 20 3.91 0.25 -4.33
N PHE A 21 4.91 -0.52 -3.91
CA PHE A 21 5.71 -1.34 -4.79
C PHE A 21 5.62 -2.81 -4.41
N THR A 22 5.76 -3.67 -5.41
CA THR A 22 5.87 -5.12 -5.22
C THR A 22 6.75 -5.72 -6.31
N THR A 23 7.17 -6.97 -6.13
CA THR A 23 7.99 -7.70 -7.11
C THR A 23 7.09 -8.64 -7.90
N CYS A 24 7.17 -8.62 -9.22
CA CYS A 24 6.45 -9.59 -10.03
C CYS A 24 7.02 -10.99 -9.81
N LYS A 25 6.15 -11.97 -9.50
CA LYS A 25 6.55 -13.38 -9.38
C LYS A 25 5.90 -14.29 -10.42
N VAL A 26 5.17 -13.72 -11.38
CA VAL A 26 4.60 -14.43 -12.52
C VAL A 26 5.69 -14.60 -13.57
N LYS A 27 6.10 -15.84 -13.85
CA LYS A 27 7.23 -16.16 -14.75
C LYS A 27 7.06 -15.59 -16.16
N ASP A 28 5.85 -15.70 -16.71
CA ASP A 28 5.57 -15.31 -18.10
C ASP A 28 5.25 -13.82 -18.26
N HIS A 29 5.32 -13.04 -17.18
CA HIS A 29 5.07 -11.60 -17.26
C HIS A 29 6.36 -10.87 -17.66
N LYS A 30 6.26 -9.86 -18.54
CA LYS A 30 7.38 -8.98 -18.98
C LYS A 30 8.22 -8.32 -17.87
N TYR A 31 7.75 -8.39 -16.63
CA TYR A 31 8.37 -7.80 -15.44
C TYR A 31 8.73 -8.84 -14.39
N TYR A 32 8.81 -10.13 -14.74
CA TYR A 32 9.22 -11.19 -13.83
C TYR A 32 10.50 -10.81 -13.05
N ASN A 33 10.45 -10.99 -11.72
CA ASN A 33 11.47 -10.58 -10.75
C ASN A 33 11.82 -9.09 -10.69
N LYS A 34 11.17 -8.23 -11.47
CA LYS A 34 11.35 -6.78 -11.40
C LYS A 34 10.46 -6.19 -10.31
N LYS A 35 10.99 -5.15 -9.67
CA LYS A 35 10.27 -4.35 -8.68
C LYS A 35 9.51 -3.23 -9.39
N CYS A 36 8.21 -3.16 -9.16
CA CYS A 36 7.31 -2.25 -9.85
C CYS A 36 6.45 -1.49 -8.84
N ILE A 37 6.18 -0.22 -9.13
CA ILE A 37 5.14 0.55 -8.49
C ILE A 37 3.81 0.09 -9.07
N VAL A 38 2.87 -0.27 -8.20
CA VAL A 38 1.54 -0.81 -8.56
C VAL A 38 0.41 0.07 -8.07
N GLY A 39 0.72 1.17 -7.40
CA GLY A 39 -0.28 2.04 -6.82
C GLY A 39 0.31 3.07 -5.87
N TYR A 40 -0.57 3.82 -5.24
CA TYR A 40 -0.22 4.81 -4.24
C TYR A 40 -1.38 5.07 -3.28
N ILE A 41 -1.04 5.64 -2.12
CA ILE A 41 -2.00 6.18 -1.15
C ILE A 41 -1.80 7.69 -1.11
N SER A 42 -2.86 8.45 -1.38
CA SER A 42 -2.89 9.89 -1.12
C SER A 42 -3.15 10.12 0.36
N LYS A 43 -2.07 10.38 1.13
CA LYS A 43 -2.10 10.57 2.58
C LYS A 43 -3.05 11.71 2.95
N LYS A 44 -4.01 11.39 3.81
CA LYS A 44 -4.86 12.36 4.51
C LYS A 44 -4.39 12.51 5.95
N GLU A 45 -4.20 11.38 6.62
CA GLU A 45 -3.76 11.31 8.00
C GLU A 45 -2.97 10.02 8.25
N TYR A 46 -2.59 9.76 9.49
CA TYR A 46 -1.92 8.53 9.88
C TYR A 46 -2.42 8.05 11.24
N LEU A 47 -2.30 6.74 11.44
CA LEU A 47 -2.78 6.05 12.62
C LEU A 47 -1.60 5.45 13.35
N ILE A 48 -1.63 5.56 14.68
CA ILE A 48 -0.74 4.85 15.58
C ILE A 48 -1.51 3.66 16.16
N ILE A 49 -0.97 2.47 15.98
CA ILE A 49 -1.52 1.21 16.48
C ILE A 49 -0.54 0.71 17.54
N VAL A 50 -0.86 0.99 18.80
CA VAL A 50 -0.06 0.58 19.95
C VAL A 50 -0.36 -0.89 20.26
N LYS A 51 0.65 -1.76 20.18
CA LYS A 51 0.52 -3.16 20.59
C LYS A 51 0.89 -3.30 22.06
N LYS A 52 -0.12 -3.42 22.94
CA LYS A 52 0.04 -3.54 24.39
C LYS A 52 1.03 -4.64 24.81
N LYS A 53 1.00 -5.79 24.13
CA LYS A 53 1.85 -6.96 24.46
C LYS A 53 3.35 -6.77 24.25
N CYS A 54 3.77 -5.88 23.36
CA CYS A 54 5.19 -5.75 22.98
C CYS A 54 5.73 -4.33 23.11
N ASN A 55 4.96 -3.42 23.72
CA ASN A 55 5.28 -1.99 23.87
C ASN A 55 5.80 -1.34 22.56
N LYS A 56 5.27 -1.78 21.42
CA LYS A 56 5.68 -1.31 20.09
C LYS A 56 4.50 -0.69 19.36
N SER A 57 4.77 0.45 18.75
CA SER A 57 3.81 1.18 17.93
C SER A 57 3.99 0.81 16.47
N HIS A 58 2.89 0.41 15.83
CA HIS A 58 2.80 0.27 14.38
C HIS A 58 2.18 1.52 13.80
N TYR A 59 2.69 2.00 12.67
CA TYR A 59 2.11 3.14 12.00
C TYR A 59 1.40 2.73 10.71
N ALA A 60 0.25 3.31 10.43
CA ALA A 60 -0.48 3.13 9.19
C ALA A 60 -0.82 4.48 8.56
N VAL A 61 -0.76 4.56 7.23
CA VAL A 61 -1.20 5.74 6.47
C VAL A 61 -2.66 5.55 6.15
N LEU A 62 -3.48 6.58 6.39
CA LEU A 62 -4.88 6.61 6.01
C LEU A 62 -5.08 7.63 4.90
N GLY A 63 -5.82 7.24 3.87
CA GLY A 63 -6.00 8.05 2.68
C GLY A 63 -6.65 7.30 1.54
N ASP A 64 -6.88 8.02 0.44
CA ASP A 64 -7.44 7.43 -0.76
C ASP A 64 -6.41 6.52 -1.42
N THR A 65 -6.80 5.26 -1.63
CA THR A 65 -5.92 4.21 -2.14
C THR A 65 -6.21 3.93 -3.61
N TYR A 66 -5.15 3.94 -4.42
CA TYR A 66 -5.18 3.66 -5.84
C TYR A 66 -4.28 2.47 -6.11
N ILE A 67 -4.83 1.40 -6.65
CA ILE A 67 -4.11 0.19 -7.05
C ILE A 67 -4.43 -0.06 -8.51
N PHE A 68 -3.43 -0.44 -9.29
CA PHE A 68 -3.55 -0.68 -10.72
C PHE A 68 -3.10 -2.10 -11.06
N SER A 69 -3.64 -2.65 -12.15
CA SER A 69 -3.20 -3.95 -12.68
C SER A 69 -1.69 -3.95 -12.92
N PHE A 70 -1.06 -5.11 -12.74
CA PHE A 70 0.38 -5.28 -12.96
C PHE A 70 0.79 -4.93 -14.40
N ASN A 71 -0.10 -5.13 -15.37
CA ASN A 71 0.11 -4.74 -16.77
C ASN A 71 0.35 -3.22 -16.94
N ASN A 72 -0.21 -2.42 -16.02
CA ASN A 72 -0.07 -0.97 -15.95
C ASN A 72 0.99 -0.53 -14.93
N SER A 73 1.73 -1.44 -14.32
CA SER A 73 2.73 -1.10 -13.29
C SER A 73 3.92 -0.33 -13.88
N LEU A 74 4.62 0.40 -13.02
CA LEU A 74 5.80 1.18 -13.39
C LEU A 74 7.07 0.57 -12.77
N PRO A 75 7.96 -0.06 -13.54
CA PRO A 75 9.26 -0.54 -13.04
C PRO A 75 10.08 0.58 -12.39
N ILE A 76 10.65 0.33 -11.21
CA ILE A 76 11.35 1.39 -10.45
C ILE A 76 12.67 1.82 -11.11
N ASN A 77 13.28 0.96 -11.92
CA ASN A 77 14.51 1.27 -12.65
C ASN A 77 14.30 2.37 -13.70
N LEU A 78 13.07 2.56 -14.22
CA LEU A 78 12.73 3.68 -15.10
C LEU A 78 12.77 5.04 -14.39
N LEU A 79 12.79 5.04 -13.05
CA LEU A 79 13.00 6.23 -12.22
C LEU A 79 14.47 6.40 -11.80
N GLY A 80 15.38 5.58 -12.35
CA GLY A 80 16.80 5.57 -11.97
C GLY A 80 17.09 4.88 -10.63
N TYR A 81 16.12 4.14 -10.08
CA TYR A 81 16.28 3.44 -8.81
C TYR A 81 16.91 2.06 -8.96
N LYS A 82 17.84 1.71 -8.05
CA LYS A 82 18.40 0.36 -7.93
C LYS A 82 17.34 -0.61 -7.40
N GLU A 83 17.33 -1.84 -7.92
CA GLU A 83 16.31 -2.85 -7.57
C GLU A 83 16.31 -3.24 -6.08
N GLY A 84 17.48 -3.20 -5.42
CA GLY A 84 17.64 -3.54 -4.00
C GLY A 84 17.11 -2.49 -3.01
N ILE A 85 16.63 -1.34 -3.50
CA ILE A 85 16.12 -0.27 -2.63
C ILE A 85 14.86 -0.76 -1.92
N ARG A 86 14.93 -0.91 -0.59
CA ARG A 86 13.77 -1.27 0.22
C ARG A 86 12.85 -0.08 0.46
N ILE A 87 13.42 1.11 0.67
CA ILE A 87 12.71 2.34 1.07
C ILE A 87 13.42 3.51 0.42
N LYS A 88 12.64 4.41 -0.20
CA LYS A 88 13.16 5.60 -0.86
C LYS A 88 12.14 6.73 -0.73
N LYS A 89 12.62 7.89 -0.32
CA LYS A 89 11.87 9.13 -0.47
C LYS A 89 11.87 9.49 -1.95
N VAL A 90 10.68 9.56 -2.53
CA VAL A 90 10.45 9.94 -3.92
C VAL A 90 10.37 11.46 -4.00
N GLU A 91 11.12 12.05 -4.90
CA GLU A 91 11.17 13.50 -5.10
C GLU A 91 9.97 14.01 -5.89
N LYS A 92 9.82 15.34 -5.94
CA LYS A 92 8.67 16.00 -6.60
C LYS A 92 8.58 15.67 -8.10
N LYS A 93 9.73 15.63 -8.81
CA LYS A 93 9.79 15.30 -10.24
C LYS A 93 9.32 13.87 -10.49
N GLU A 94 9.87 12.92 -9.75
CA GLU A 94 9.54 11.50 -9.83
C GLU A 94 8.08 11.23 -9.45
N THR A 95 7.58 11.91 -8.40
CA THR A 95 6.17 11.90 -8.01
C THR A 95 5.28 12.29 -9.19
N ARG A 96 5.61 13.37 -9.90
CA ARG A 96 4.85 13.80 -11.08
C ARG A 96 4.87 12.75 -12.18
N THR A 97 6.02 12.15 -12.45
CA THR A 97 6.15 11.05 -13.43
C THR A 97 5.24 9.88 -13.08
N ILE A 98 5.27 9.42 -11.82
CA ILE A 98 4.47 8.29 -11.37
C ILE A 98 2.97 8.61 -11.45
N LEU A 99 2.54 9.79 -10.99
CA LEU A 99 1.13 10.19 -11.04
C LEU A 99 0.63 10.34 -12.48
N ASN A 100 1.45 10.88 -13.38
CA ASN A 100 1.11 10.98 -14.79
C ASN A 100 0.98 9.60 -15.44
N HIS A 101 1.87 8.65 -15.12
CA HIS A 101 1.81 7.28 -15.63
C HIS A 101 0.48 6.58 -15.30
N PHE A 102 -0.06 6.84 -14.10
CA PHE A 102 -1.31 6.22 -13.62
C PHE A 102 -2.58 7.02 -13.90
N ARG A 103 -2.48 8.24 -14.44
CA ARG A 103 -3.61 9.18 -14.53
C ARG A 103 -4.84 8.57 -15.20
N ASP A 104 -4.64 7.87 -16.31
CA ASP A 104 -5.73 7.35 -17.15
C ASP A 104 -5.92 5.83 -16.97
N LYS A 105 -5.37 5.27 -15.88
CA LYS A 105 -5.45 3.83 -15.60
C LYS A 105 -6.60 3.56 -14.62
N SER A 106 -7.30 2.46 -14.83
CA SER A 106 -8.41 2.06 -13.97
C SER A 106 -7.91 1.62 -12.58
N ASN A 107 -8.48 2.22 -11.53
CA ASN A 107 -8.22 1.82 -10.15
C ASN A 107 -8.96 0.52 -9.82
N ILE A 108 -8.23 -0.55 -9.53
CA ILE A 108 -8.75 -1.91 -9.25
C ILE A 108 -8.84 -2.21 -7.75
N VAL A 109 -8.72 -1.20 -6.87
CA VAL A 109 -8.73 -1.42 -5.41
C VAL A 109 -9.97 -2.19 -4.92
N ARG A 110 -11.14 -1.94 -5.54
CA ARG A 110 -12.38 -2.64 -5.20
C ARG A 110 -12.30 -4.13 -5.55
N ASP A 111 -11.76 -4.46 -6.72
CA ASP A 111 -11.61 -5.85 -7.18
C ASP A 111 -10.58 -6.58 -6.32
N CYS A 112 -9.46 -5.92 -5.97
CA CYS A 112 -8.49 -6.47 -5.02
C CYS A 112 -9.14 -6.76 -3.66
N VAL A 113 -10.01 -5.88 -3.17
CA VAL A 113 -10.73 -6.10 -1.91
C VAL A 113 -11.71 -7.27 -2.00
N LYS A 114 -12.47 -7.39 -3.10
CA LYS A 114 -13.34 -8.56 -3.34
C LYS A 114 -12.53 -9.86 -3.34
N GLU A 115 -11.38 -9.86 -4.02
CA GLU A 115 -10.51 -11.03 -4.08
C GLU A 115 -9.94 -11.40 -2.71
N ILE A 116 -9.52 -10.41 -1.90
CA ILE A 116 -9.13 -10.64 -0.51
C ILE A 116 -10.28 -11.26 0.29
N LYS A 117 -11.52 -10.82 0.12
CA LYS A 117 -12.67 -11.43 0.80
C LYS A 117 -12.93 -12.87 0.34
N ARG A 118 -12.76 -13.14 -0.96
CA ARG A 118 -12.90 -14.49 -1.53
C ARG A 118 -11.85 -15.45 -0.97
N LEU A 119 -10.60 -15.01 -0.86
CA LEU A 119 -9.47 -15.79 -0.35
C LEU A 119 -9.50 -15.93 1.18
N ASP A 120 -9.82 -14.86 1.90
CA ASP A 120 -9.83 -14.83 3.37
C ASP A 120 -11.26 -14.77 3.92
N LYS A 121 -12.03 -15.83 3.62
CA LYS A 121 -13.44 -15.99 4.05
C LYS A 121 -13.62 -15.91 5.56
N LYS A 122 -12.63 -16.39 6.33
CA LYS A 122 -12.65 -16.40 7.80
C LYS A 122 -12.19 -15.07 8.41
N ASN A 123 -11.78 -14.11 7.58
CA ASN A 123 -11.27 -12.80 7.95
C ASN A 123 -10.03 -12.85 8.87
N ILE A 124 -9.21 -13.89 8.72
CA ILE A 124 -8.05 -14.18 9.57
C ILE A 124 -7.02 -13.06 9.46
N THR A 125 -6.86 -12.47 8.26
CA THR A 125 -5.88 -11.40 8.02
C THR A 125 -6.26 -10.09 8.72
N CYS A 126 -7.54 -9.86 9.01
CA CYS A 126 -7.98 -8.73 9.84
C CYS A 126 -8.03 -9.06 11.34
N LYS A 127 -8.28 -10.33 11.70
CA LYS A 127 -8.40 -10.80 13.09
C LYS A 127 -7.07 -10.92 13.84
N LYS A 128 -5.93 -10.96 13.15
CA LYS A 128 -4.61 -11.11 13.78
C LYS A 128 -4.20 -9.96 14.72
N ASP A 129 -4.88 -8.82 14.69
CA ASP A 129 -4.50 -7.62 15.45
C ASP A 129 -5.48 -7.23 16.57
N SER A 130 -6.53 -8.03 16.84
CA SER A 130 -7.49 -7.72 17.91
C SER A 130 -7.86 -8.97 18.71
N GLU A 131 -7.56 -8.95 20.01
CA GLU A 131 -8.01 -9.99 20.96
C GLU A 131 -9.53 -9.96 21.12
N ASP A 132 -10.11 -8.77 21.00
CA ASP A 132 -11.54 -8.55 20.83
C ASP A 132 -11.85 -8.57 19.33
N PHE A 133 -12.84 -9.35 18.90
CA PHE A 133 -13.19 -9.56 17.49
C PHE A 133 -13.65 -8.30 16.71
N ASP A 134 -13.55 -7.10 17.30
CA ASP A 134 -14.02 -5.85 16.72
C ASP A 134 -12.87 -5.00 16.14
N CYS A 135 -12.82 -4.96 14.81
CA CYS A 135 -11.86 -4.12 14.11
C CYS A 135 -12.29 -2.65 14.23
N LYS A 136 -11.54 -1.84 14.99
CA LYS A 136 -11.81 -0.38 15.14
C LYS A 136 -11.92 0.42 13.82
N PHE A 137 -11.49 -0.15 12.71
CA PHE A 137 -11.55 0.47 11.38
C PHE A 137 -12.72 -0.04 10.52
N LYS A 138 -13.62 -0.85 11.07
CA LYS A 138 -14.74 -1.48 10.35
C LYS A 138 -15.57 -0.47 9.56
N ASN A 139 -15.88 0.68 10.17
CA ASN A 139 -16.71 1.74 9.56
C ASN A 139 -16.01 2.53 8.47
N GLN A 140 -14.68 2.41 8.33
CA GLN A 140 -13.89 3.17 7.36
C GLN A 140 -13.25 2.27 6.28
N CYS A 141 -12.99 1.01 6.61
CA CYS A 141 -12.27 0.08 5.76
C CYS A 141 -13.13 -0.47 4.62
N LEU A 142 -12.62 -0.36 3.39
CA LEU A 142 -13.30 -0.75 2.17
C LEU A 142 -13.71 -2.23 2.16
N ARG A 143 -12.94 -3.10 2.84
CA ARG A 143 -13.25 -4.54 2.98
C ARG A 143 -14.60 -4.82 3.63
N TRP A 144 -15.03 -3.97 4.56
CA TRP A 144 -16.30 -4.11 5.25
C TRP A 144 -17.45 -3.41 4.51
N LYS A 145 -17.14 -2.46 3.62
CA LYS A 145 -18.13 -1.67 2.86
C LYS A 145 -18.53 -2.31 1.52
N ILE A 146 -17.69 -3.19 0.97
CA ILE A 146 -17.98 -3.86 -0.30
C ILE A 146 -18.69 -5.18 0.00
N PRO A 147 -19.85 -5.49 -0.60
CA PRO A 147 -20.50 -6.79 -0.48
C PRO A 147 -19.65 -7.91 -1.09
N ILE A 148 -19.91 -9.18 -0.74
CA ILE A 148 -19.27 -10.31 -1.43
C ILE A 148 -19.92 -10.45 -2.81
#